data_AF-A0A841PVZ2-F1
#
_entry.id   AF-A0A841PVZ2-F1
#
_cell.length_a   1.000
_cell.length_b   1.000
_cell.length_c   1.000
_cell.angle_alpha   90.00
_cell.angle_beta   90.00
_cell.angle_gamma   90.00
#
_symmetry.space_group_name_H-M   'P 1'
#
loop_
_entity.id
_entity.type
_entity.pdbx_description
1 polymer ?
#
loop_
_entity_poly.entity_id
_entity_poly.type
_entity_poly.pdbx_seq_one_letter_code
_entity_poly.pdbx_strand_id
1 'polypeptide(L)'
;MNVHKNARLTPRGRERIVRQVESGQTPQAVAEAAGVCPRTVRKWVDRYRREGLTGLQDRSSRPHRLRQPTPAAIIETIERRRRQRWTGKQIAAEAGVSPATVSRVLRRLGLNKLSTLEPEPVRRYEREHPGELIHLDIKKLGGIGSVGHRITGRQTGMSIVTLASAGSSSMSASTMLRVSLSSRSCPTNASRALSPSSRPPLLITPASVSECSG
;
A
#
# COMPACT_ATOMS: atom_id res chain seq x y z
N MET A 1 -21.10 20.00 14.12
CA MET A 1 -19.75 19.80 14.68
C MET A 1 -19.77 20.36 16.09
N ASN A 2 -19.46 19.54 17.10
CA ASN A 2 -19.46 19.99 18.49
C ASN A 2 -18.19 20.81 18.76
N VAL A 3 -18.35 22.12 18.88
CA VAL A 3 -17.24 23.02 19.23
C VAL A 3 -16.91 22.82 20.70
N HIS A 4 -15.63 22.57 21.01
CA HIS A 4 -15.20 22.36 22.38
C HIS A 4 -15.42 23.62 23.23
N LYS A 5 -15.82 23.46 24.50
CA LYS A 5 -16.11 24.56 25.45
C LYS A 5 -14.97 25.57 25.61
N ASN A 6 -13.72 25.11 25.51
CA ASN A 6 -12.53 25.96 25.64
C ASN A 6 -12.01 26.51 24.30
N ALA A 7 -12.73 26.31 23.19
CA ALA A 7 -12.28 26.80 21.89
C ALA A 7 -12.34 28.33 21.85
N ARG A 8 -11.19 28.99 21.71
CA ARG A 8 -11.09 30.47 21.70
C ARG A 8 -11.82 31.11 20.51
N LEU A 9 -11.86 30.43 19.36
CA LEU A 9 -12.39 30.97 18.09
C LEU A 9 -13.62 30.20 17.63
N THR A 10 -14.66 30.23 18.47
CA THR A 10 -16.02 29.80 18.11
C THR A 10 -16.62 30.72 17.04
N PRO A 11 -17.73 30.34 16.39
CA PRO A 11 -18.44 31.23 15.45
C PRO A 11 -18.72 32.63 16.03
N ARG A 12 -19.09 32.71 17.32
CA ARG A 12 -19.25 33.99 18.05
C ARG A 12 -17.94 34.76 18.19
N GLY A 13 -16.83 34.07 18.48
CA GLY A 13 -15.51 34.70 18.53
C GLY A 13 -15.07 35.28 17.18
N ARG A 14 -15.36 34.56 16.08
CA ARG A 14 -15.09 35.02 14.71
C ARG A 14 -15.96 36.21 14.33
N GLU A 15 -17.20 36.24 14.78
CA GLU A 15 -18.10 37.38 14.56
C GLU A 15 -17.54 38.66 15.20
N ARG A 16 -17.02 38.57 16.43
CA ARG A 16 -16.38 39.72 17.11
C ARG A 16 -15.18 40.25 16.31
N ILE A 17 -14.36 39.35 15.78
CA ILE A 17 -13.22 39.69 14.90
C ILE A 17 -13.71 40.43 13.65
N VAL A 18 -14.77 39.95 13.00
CA VAL A 18 -15.31 40.60 11.80
C VAL A 18 -15.86 41.99 12.13
N ARG A 19 -16.62 42.13 13.22
CA ARG A 19 -17.16 43.44 13.65
C ARG A 19 -16.05 44.47 13.94
N GLN A 20 -14.91 44.04 14.50
CA GLN A 20 -13.75 44.93 14.72
C GLN A 20 -13.15 45.43 13.40
N VAL A 21 -13.10 44.59 12.37
CA VAL A 21 -12.65 45.02 11.03
C VAL A 21 -13.67 45.94 10.38
N GLU A 22 -14.97 45.66 10.52
CA GLU A 22 -16.04 46.52 10.00
C GLU A 22 -16.11 47.88 10.71
N SER A 23 -15.67 47.97 11.98
CA SER A 23 -15.53 49.23 12.70
C SER A 23 -14.25 50.01 12.35
N GLY A 24 -13.54 49.63 11.28
CA GLY A 24 -12.39 50.37 10.75
C GLY A 24 -11.01 49.92 11.24
N GLN A 25 -10.91 48.88 12.08
CA GLN A 25 -9.60 48.37 12.49
C GLN A 25 -8.92 47.62 11.33
N THR A 26 -7.60 47.71 11.25
CA THR A 26 -6.85 46.98 10.22
C THR A 26 -6.89 45.47 10.50
N PRO A 27 -6.97 44.60 9.47
CA PRO A 27 -6.91 43.14 9.67
C PRO A 27 -5.65 42.66 10.38
N GLN A 28 -4.57 43.45 10.39
CA GLN A 28 -3.32 43.13 11.07
C GLN A 28 -3.44 43.32 12.59
N ALA A 29 -3.94 44.47 13.04
CA ALA A 29 -4.16 44.74 14.46
C ALA A 29 -5.16 43.75 15.09
N VAL A 30 -6.26 43.47 14.38
CA VAL A 30 -7.26 42.49 14.82
C VAL A 30 -6.68 41.09 14.92
N ALA A 31 -5.84 40.70 13.97
CA ALA A 31 -5.21 39.38 13.96
C ALA A 31 -4.23 39.19 15.13
N GLU A 32 -3.44 40.21 15.44
CA GLU A 32 -2.54 40.24 16.58
C GLU A 32 -3.31 40.08 17.91
N ALA A 33 -4.36 40.88 18.11
CA ALA A 33 -5.20 40.79 19.31
C ALA A 33 -5.92 39.44 19.45
N ALA A 34 -6.32 38.83 18.33
CA ALA A 34 -7.00 37.55 18.30
C ALA A 34 -6.06 36.32 18.33
N GLY A 35 -4.74 36.52 18.20
CA GLY A 35 -3.76 35.43 18.14
C GLY A 35 -3.87 34.57 16.89
N VAL A 36 -4.19 35.16 15.73
CA VAL A 36 -4.29 34.48 14.43
C VAL A 36 -3.49 35.21 13.36
N CYS A 37 -3.30 34.59 12.20
CA CYS A 37 -2.68 35.29 11.07
C CYS A 37 -3.67 36.25 10.38
N PRO A 38 -3.22 37.40 9.84
CA PRO A 38 -4.08 38.35 9.12
C PRO A 38 -4.85 37.73 7.94
N ARG A 39 -4.27 36.71 7.29
CA ARG A 39 -4.93 35.94 6.23
C ARG A 39 -6.20 35.23 6.73
N THR A 40 -6.20 34.75 7.97
CA THR A 40 -7.38 34.09 8.56
C THR A 40 -8.49 35.11 8.85
N VAL A 41 -8.13 36.30 9.32
CA VAL A 41 -9.09 37.41 9.51
C VAL A 41 -9.72 37.80 8.19
N ARG A 42 -8.93 38.08 7.15
CA ARG A 42 -9.44 38.39 5.80
C ARG A 42 -10.38 37.31 5.29
N LYS A 43 -10.00 36.04 5.39
CA LYS A 43 -10.85 34.90 5.02
C LYS A 43 -12.20 34.91 5.73
N TRP A 44 -12.27 35.25 7.02
CA TRP A 44 -13.54 35.30 7.76
C TRP A 44 -14.37 36.52 7.39
N VAL A 45 -13.75 37.69 7.20
CA VAL A 45 -14.43 38.89 6.71
C VAL A 45 -15.03 38.65 5.31
N ASP A 46 -14.27 38.07 4.40
CA ASP A 46 -14.74 37.77 3.03
C ASP A 46 -15.92 36.78 3.05
N ARG A 47 -15.86 35.76 3.91
CA ARG A 47 -16.99 34.83 4.10
C ARG A 47 -18.20 35.51 4.70
N TYR A 48 -18.02 36.37 5.70
CA TYR A 48 -19.12 37.10 6.32
C TYR A 48 -19.80 38.06 5.35
N ARG A 49 -19.03 38.79 4.54
CA ARG A 49 -19.59 39.68 3.51
C ARG A 49 -20.44 38.93 2.47
N ARG A 50 -20.09 37.68 2.16
CA ARG A 50 -20.81 36.85 1.17
C ARG A 50 -21.99 36.08 1.76
N GLU A 51 -21.86 35.57 2.99
CA GLU A 51 -22.74 34.53 3.55
C GLU A 51 -23.32 34.94 4.93
N GLY A 52 -22.99 36.14 5.42
CA GLY A 52 -23.37 36.62 6.75
C GLY A 52 -22.83 35.73 7.87
N LEU A 53 -23.60 35.62 8.96
CA LEU A 53 -23.25 34.79 10.12
C LEU A 53 -23.05 33.31 9.77
N THR A 54 -23.71 32.81 8.71
CA THR A 54 -23.58 31.41 8.29
C THR A 54 -22.17 31.11 7.77
N GLY A 55 -21.49 32.09 7.16
CA GLY A 55 -20.13 31.95 6.63
C GLY A 55 -19.04 31.77 7.70
N LEU A 56 -19.36 32.07 8.96
CA LEU A 56 -18.44 31.94 10.10
C LEU A 56 -18.47 30.56 10.75
N GLN A 57 -19.45 29.74 10.39
CA GLN A 57 -19.54 28.35 10.83
C GLN A 57 -18.37 27.53 10.26
N ASP A 58 -17.98 26.48 10.99
CA ASP A 58 -16.98 25.54 10.50
C ASP A 58 -17.53 24.78 9.30
N ARG A 59 -16.81 24.90 8.17
CA ARG A 59 -17.06 24.06 7.01
C ARG A 59 -16.46 22.69 7.23
N SER A 60 -17.10 21.68 6.67
CA SER A 60 -16.55 20.34 6.70
C SER A 60 -15.19 20.30 6.02
N SER A 61 -14.16 19.82 6.71
CA SER A 61 -12.87 19.48 6.11
C SER A 61 -12.91 18.12 5.39
N ARG A 62 -14.08 17.47 5.33
CA ARG A 62 -14.25 16.18 4.66
C ARG A 62 -14.05 16.38 3.15
N PRO A 63 -13.21 15.55 2.51
CA PRO A 63 -13.03 15.60 1.07
C PRO A 63 -14.35 15.51 0.31
N HIS A 64 -14.49 16.28 -0.77
CA HIS A 64 -15.70 16.27 -1.61
C HIS A 64 -16.00 14.88 -2.20
N ARG A 65 -14.96 14.08 -2.45
CA ARG A 65 -15.10 12.71 -2.93
C ARG A 65 -14.43 11.76 -1.95
N LEU A 66 -15.19 10.78 -1.49
CA LEU A 66 -14.66 9.67 -0.72
C LEU A 66 -14.65 8.42 -1.56
N ARG A 67 -13.76 7.51 -1.19
CA ARG A 67 -13.73 6.18 -1.78
C ARG A 67 -15.05 5.49 -1.46
N GLN A 68 -15.80 5.14 -2.49
CA GLN A 68 -16.99 4.32 -2.34
C GLN A 68 -16.57 2.90 -1.94
N PRO A 69 -17.15 2.32 -0.87
CA PRO A 69 -16.93 0.93 -0.54
C PRO A 69 -17.44 0.03 -1.67
N THR A 70 -16.86 -1.16 -1.80
CA THR A 70 -17.35 -2.16 -2.75
C THR A 70 -18.80 -2.51 -2.37
N PRO A 71 -19.76 -2.52 -3.30
CA PRO A 71 -21.16 -2.82 -3.00
C PRO A 71 -21.33 -4.19 -2.32
N ALA A 72 -22.29 -4.30 -1.39
CA ALA A 72 -22.53 -5.52 -0.62
C ALA A 72 -22.79 -6.74 -1.52
N ALA A 73 -23.61 -6.60 -2.56
CA ALA A 73 -23.89 -7.66 -3.52
C ALA A 73 -22.64 -8.23 -4.22
N ILE A 74 -21.64 -7.37 -4.48
CA ILE A 74 -20.36 -7.81 -5.05
C ILE A 74 -19.53 -8.55 -4.00
N ILE A 75 -19.55 -8.11 -2.75
CA ILE A 75 -18.88 -8.79 -1.64
C ILE A 75 -19.46 -10.19 -1.45
N GLU A 76 -20.79 -10.32 -1.44
CA GLU A 76 -21.49 -11.62 -1.34
C GLU A 76 -21.15 -12.54 -2.51
N THR A 77 -21.09 -11.99 -3.74
CA THR A 77 -20.68 -12.75 -4.93
C THR A 77 -19.25 -13.26 -4.78
N ILE A 78 -18.32 -12.42 -4.33
CA ILE A 78 -16.92 -12.79 -4.08
C ILE A 78 -16.84 -13.89 -3.02
N GLU A 79 -17.57 -13.76 -1.91
CA GLU A 79 -17.60 -14.74 -0.82
C GLU A 79 -18.14 -16.09 -1.28
N ARG A 80 -19.31 -16.08 -1.93
CA ARG A 80 -19.97 -17.29 -2.44
C ARG A 80 -19.08 -18.06 -3.41
N ARG A 81 -18.49 -17.36 -4.40
CA ARG A 81 -17.58 -17.99 -5.37
C ARG A 81 -16.31 -18.50 -4.70
N ARG A 82 -15.81 -17.78 -3.69
CA ARG A 82 -14.64 -18.25 -2.94
C ARG A 82 -14.92 -19.54 -2.18
N ARG A 83 -16.08 -19.68 -1.54
CA ARG A 83 -16.50 -20.93 -0.87
C ARG A 83 -16.64 -22.09 -1.85
N GLN A 84 -16.98 -21.81 -3.11
CA GLN A 84 -16.96 -22.80 -4.21
C GLN A 84 -15.54 -23.10 -4.73
N ARG A 85 -14.49 -22.66 -4.02
CA ARG A 85 -13.06 -22.84 -4.33
C ARG A 85 -12.56 -22.17 -5.61
N TRP A 86 -13.29 -21.18 -6.14
CA TRP A 86 -12.83 -20.43 -7.30
C TRP A 86 -11.54 -19.64 -7.02
N THR A 87 -10.71 -19.48 -8.05
CA THR A 87 -9.50 -18.65 -7.96
C THR A 87 -9.86 -17.17 -7.94
N GLY A 88 -9.04 -16.34 -7.28
CA GLY A 88 -9.29 -14.89 -7.23
C GLY A 88 -9.39 -14.23 -8.61
N LYS A 89 -8.71 -14.79 -9.63
CA LYS A 89 -8.77 -14.29 -11.01
C LYS A 89 -10.12 -14.60 -11.67
N GLN A 90 -10.65 -15.81 -11.48
CA GLN A 90 -11.99 -16.18 -11.98
C GLN A 90 -13.08 -15.35 -11.31
N ILE A 91 -12.98 -15.18 -9.98
CA ILE A 91 -13.91 -14.35 -9.22
C ILE A 91 -13.88 -12.90 -9.71
N ALA A 92 -12.70 -12.34 -9.98
CA ALA A 92 -12.54 -10.98 -10.50
C ALA A 92 -13.22 -10.79 -11.86
N ALA A 93 -13.03 -11.75 -12.77
CA ALA A 93 -13.65 -11.74 -14.09
C ALA A 93 -15.18 -11.78 -13.99
N GLU A 94 -15.73 -12.65 -13.13
CA GLU A 94 -17.18 -12.79 -13.00
C GLU A 94 -17.84 -11.62 -12.25
N ALA A 95 -17.21 -11.14 -11.17
CA ALA A 95 -17.75 -10.05 -10.37
C ALA A 95 -17.53 -8.66 -10.99
N GLY A 96 -16.84 -8.56 -12.15
CA GLY A 96 -16.58 -7.30 -12.84
C GLY A 96 -15.70 -6.32 -12.05
N VAL A 97 -14.83 -6.83 -11.17
CA VAL A 97 -13.94 -6.01 -10.33
C VAL A 97 -12.49 -6.41 -10.48
N SER A 98 -11.56 -5.49 -10.15
CA SER A 98 -10.14 -5.80 -10.25
C SER A 98 -9.70 -6.93 -9.30
N PRO A 99 -8.70 -7.75 -9.67
CA PRO A 99 -8.16 -8.80 -8.78
C PRO A 99 -7.69 -8.26 -7.43
N ALA A 100 -7.18 -7.03 -7.39
CA ALA A 100 -6.79 -6.35 -6.16
C ALA A 100 -8.00 -6.06 -5.23
N THR A 101 -9.18 -5.83 -5.80
CA THR A 101 -10.43 -5.67 -5.02
C THR A 101 -10.86 -6.99 -4.42
N VAL A 102 -10.86 -8.07 -5.21
CA VAL A 102 -11.14 -9.43 -4.72
C VAL A 102 -10.19 -9.80 -3.59
N SER A 103 -8.88 -9.63 -3.78
CA SER A 103 -7.87 -9.91 -2.75
C SER A 103 -8.13 -9.15 -1.44
N ARG A 104 -8.44 -7.85 -1.52
CA ARG A 104 -8.77 -7.03 -0.34
C ARG A 104 -10.04 -7.49 0.36
N VAL A 105 -11.09 -7.83 -0.39
CA VAL A 105 -12.36 -8.34 0.16
C VAL A 105 -12.12 -9.69 0.85
N LEU A 106 -11.48 -10.64 0.17
CA LEU A 106 -11.17 -11.96 0.74
C LEU A 106 -10.30 -11.87 1.99
N ARG A 107 -9.31 -10.97 2.03
CA ARG A 107 -8.51 -10.73 3.23
C ARG A 107 -9.34 -10.20 4.40
N ARG A 108 -10.29 -9.30 4.14
CA ARG A 108 -11.20 -8.77 5.19
C ARG A 108 -12.15 -9.83 5.72
N LEU A 109 -12.58 -10.76 4.86
CA LEU A 109 -13.44 -11.88 5.23
C LEU A 109 -12.67 -13.08 5.82
N GLY A 110 -11.33 -13.04 5.86
CA GLY A 110 -10.50 -14.18 6.29
C GLY A 110 -10.44 -15.35 5.30
N LEU A 111 -10.88 -15.17 4.05
CA LEU A 111 -10.98 -16.23 3.02
C LEU A 111 -9.84 -16.17 1.98
N ASN A 112 -8.72 -15.55 2.32
CA ASN A 112 -7.59 -15.35 1.41
C ASN A 112 -6.85 -16.65 1.07
N LYS A 113 -6.81 -17.62 1.99
CA LYS A 113 -6.19 -18.93 1.77
C LYS A 113 -7.28 -19.99 1.54
N LEU A 114 -7.06 -20.89 0.59
CA LEU A 114 -7.99 -22.02 0.37
C LEU A 114 -8.01 -22.97 1.57
N SER A 115 -6.88 -23.15 2.24
CA SER A 115 -6.78 -23.96 3.47
C SER A 115 -7.62 -23.42 4.63
N THR A 116 -8.06 -22.16 4.56
CA THR A 116 -8.95 -21.58 5.57
C THR A 116 -10.43 -21.92 5.32
N LEU A 117 -10.78 -22.37 4.10
CA LEU A 117 -12.17 -22.77 3.78
C LEU A 117 -12.54 -24.09 4.45
N GLU A 118 -11.59 -25.00 4.52
CA GLU A 118 -11.72 -26.33 5.09
C GLU A 118 -10.48 -26.58 5.94
N PRO A 119 -10.43 -26.05 7.18
CA PRO A 119 -9.33 -26.35 8.06
C PRO A 119 -9.34 -27.84 8.35
N GLU A 120 -8.21 -28.51 8.09
CA GLU A 120 -8.07 -29.90 8.51
C GLU A 120 -8.18 -29.98 10.05
N PRO A 121 -8.89 -30.98 10.58
CA PRO A 121 -8.99 -31.15 12.02
C PRO A 121 -7.57 -31.35 12.59
N VAL A 122 -7.28 -30.69 13.70
CA VAL A 122 -5.98 -30.83 14.38
C VAL A 122 -5.88 -32.26 14.91
N ARG A 123 -5.07 -33.08 14.25
CA ARG A 123 -4.77 -34.44 14.70
C ARG A 123 -3.64 -34.36 15.74
N ARG A 124 -3.97 -34.51 17.02
CA ARG A 124 -2.98 -34.61 18.10
C ARG A 124 -2.80 -36.06 18.51
N TYR A 125 -1.55 -36.48 18.61
CA TYR A 125 -1.19 -37.80 19.13
C TYR A 125 -0.98 -37.67 20.64
N GLU A 126 -2.05 -37.82 21.42
CA GLU A 126 -2.04 -37.75 22.89
C GLU A 126 -2.29 -39.16 23.47
N ARG A 127 -1.61 -39.46 24.58
CA ARG A 127 -1.67 -40.74 25.31
C ARG A 127 -1.61 -40.46 26.81
N GLU A 128 -2.20 -41.34 27.63
CA GLU A 128 -2.41 -41.09 29.07
C GLU A 128 -1.15 -41.34 29.89
N HIS A 129 -0.31 -42.30 29.47
CA HIS A 129 0.88 -42.68 30.21
C HIS A 129 2.17 -42.50 29.40
N PRO A 130 3.29 -42.15 30.06
CA PRO A 130 4.58 -42.05 29.40
C PRO A 130 5.00 -43.42 28.84
N GLY A 131 5.44 -43.45 27.58
CA GLY A 131 5.90 -44.65 26.88
C GLY A 131 4.90 -45.26 25.89
N GLU A 132 3.63 -44.85 25.90
CA GLU A 132 2.59 -45.34 24.98
C GLU A 132 2.70 -44.80 23.56
N LEU A 133 3.45 -43.70 23.37
CA LEU A 133 3.70 -43.09 22.07
C LEU A 133 5.21 -42.92 21.87
N ILE A 134 5.76 -43.66 20.90
CA ILE A 134 7.15 -43.50 20.47
C ILE A 134 7.14 -42.70 19.16
N HIS A 135 7.72 -41.50 19.19
CA HIS A 135 7.91 -40.70 17.99
C HIS A 135 9.28 -41.04 17.39
N LEU A 136 9.30 -41.69 16.23
CA LEU A 136 10.52 -41.99 15.49
C LEU A 136 10.69 -40.95 14.38
N ASP A 137 11.64 -40.03 14.54
CA ASP A 137 12.03 -39.09 13.49
C ASP A 137 13.22 -39.67 12.72
N ILE A 138 13.05 -39.89 11.42
CA ILE A 138 14.15 -40.30 10.54
C ILE A 138 14.62 -39.07 9.79
N LYS A 139 15.72 -38.51 10.27
CA LYS A 139 16.35 -37.37 9.63
C LYS A 139 17.42 -37.81 8.63
N LYS A 140 17.19 -37.55 7.35
CA LYS A 140 18.25 -37.66 6.34
C LYS A 140 19.18 -36.45 6.46
N LEU A 141 20.39 -36.68 6.97
CA LEU A 141 21.45 -35.69 6.94
C LEU A 141 22.15 -35.72 5.58
N GLY A 142 22.42 -34.53 5.03
CA GLY A 142 23.29 -34.43 3.86
C GLY A 142 24.67 -34.94 4.22
N GLY A 143 25.24 -35.81 3.38
CA GLY A 143 26.61 -36.28 3.55
C GLY A 143 27.58 -35.09 3.46
N ILE A 144 28.48 -34.96 4.44
CA ILE A 144 29.53 -33.94 4.41
C ILE A 144 30.58 -34.41 3.39
N GLY A 145 30.44 -33.99 2.14
CA GLY A 145 31.34 -34.37 1.05
C GLY A 145 32.67 -33.60 1.01
N SER A 146 32.78 -32.51 1.78
CA SER A 146 34.01 -31.71 1.87
C SER A 146 34.03 -30.85 3.14
N VAL A 147 35.22 -30.39 3.51
CA VAL A 147 35.42 -29.51 4.67
C VAL A 147 34.72 -28.16 4.42
N GLY A 148 33.86 -27.76 5.36
CA GLY A 148 33.05 -26.55 5.23
C GLY A 148 33.85 -25.26 5.08
N HIS A 149 33.22 -24.27 4.43
CA HIS A 149 33.79 -22.94 4.13
C HIS A 149 34.39 -22.19 5.34
N ARG A 150 33.97 -22.53 6.57
CA ARG A 150 34.56 -21.97 7.80
C ARG A 150 36.05 -22.30 7.95
N ILE A 151 36.47 -23.45 7.43
CA ILE A 151 37.87 -23.91 7.48
C ILE A 151 38.58 -23.59 6.16
N THR A 152 37.89 -23.71 5.02
CA THR A 152 38.52 -23.51 3.69
C THR A 152 38.49 -22.07 3.18
N GLY A 153 37.75 -21.16 3.83
CA GLY A 153 37.62 -19.75 3.46
C GLY A 153 36.89 -19.49 2.13
N ARG A 154 36.49 -20.53 1.39
CA ARG A 154 35.81 -20.42 0.10
C ARG A 154 34.30 -20.61 0.24
N GLN A 155 33.52 -19.58 -0.08
CA GLN A 155 32.08 -19.69 -0.30
C GLN A 155 31.81 -20.20 -1.72
N THR A 156 31.98 -21.49 -1.99
CA THR A 156 31.46 -22.07 -3.22
C THR A 156 29.95 -22.25 -3.07
N GLY A 157 29.18 -21.53 -3.89
CA GLY A 157 27.72 -21.56 -3.88
C GLY A 157 27.18 -22.98 -3.98
N MET A 158 26.18 -23.29 -3.16
CA MET A 158 25.57 -24.60 -3.07
C MET A 158 24.87 -24.95 -4.40
N SER A 159 25.44 -25.83 -5.20
CA SER A 159 24.71 -26.47 -6.29
C SER A 159 23.80 -27.54 -5.67
N ILE A 160 22.48 -27.35 -5.81
CA ILE A 160 21.51 -28.40 -5.48
C ILE A 160 21.73 -29.51 -6.51
N VAL A 161 22.41 -30.59 -6.12
CA VAL A 161 22.48 -31.81 -6.92
C VAL A 161 21.15 -32.54 -6.75
N THR A 162 20.27 -32.41 -7.75
CA THR A 162 19.03 -33.19 -7.84
C THR A 162 19.41 -34.65 -8.09
N LEU A 163 19.38 -35.49 -7.05
CA LEU A 163 19.44 -36.94 -7.22
C LEU A 163 18.10 -37.42 -7.78
N ALA A 164 18.05 -37.66 -9.09
CA ALA A 164 16.99 -38.42 -9.72
C ALA A 164 17.15 -39.90 -9.31
N SER A 165 16.26 -40.40 -8.47
CA SER A 165 16.11 -41.84 -8.26
C SER A 165 15.34 -42.42 -9.44
N ALA A 166 16.03 -43.18 -10.30
CA ALA A 166 15.42 -44.00 -11.33
C ALA A 166 14.63 -45.15 -10.68
N GLY A 167 13.30 -45.08 -10.74
CA GLY A 167 12.42 -46.21 -10.53
C GLY A 167 12.08 -46.85 -11.87
N SER A 168 12.62 -48.04 -12.12
CA SER A 168 12.27 -48.90 -13.24
C SER A 168 10.93 -49.58 -12.97
N SER A 169 9.95 -49.43 -13.88
CA SER A 169 8.91 -50.43 -14.18
C SER A 169 8.10 -49.99 -15.43
N SER A 170 8.32 -50.72 -16.53
CA SER A 170 7.44 -51.05 -17.68
C SER A 170 6.41 -50.05 -18.26
N MET A 171 6.63 -49.74 -19.56
CA MET A 171 5.72 -49.50 -20.72
C MET A 171 4.18 -49.44 -20.48
N SER A 172 3.34 -48.61 -21.12
CA SER A 172 3.36 -47.98 -22.45
C SER A 172 2.33 -46.83 -22.60
N ALA A 173 2.62 -45.93 -23.55
CA ALA A 173 1.75 -45.05 -24.36
C ALA A 173 0.79 -44.03 -23.72
N SER A 174 1.16 -42.74 -23.76
CA SER A 174 0.56 -41.78 -24.73
C SER A 174 1.00 -40.33 -24.50
N THR A 175 1.53 -39.75 -25.58
CA THR A 175 1.31 -38.38 -26.06
C THR A 175 1.85 -37.17 -25.26
N MET A 176 2.79 -36.51 -25.94
CA MET A 176 3.42 -35.21 -25.68
C MET A 176 2.47 -34.08 -25.27
N LEU A 177 2.93 -33.22 -24.36
CA LEU A 177 2.97 -31.78 -24.64
C LEU A 177 4.14 -31.10 -23.90
N ARG A 178 4.97 -30.40 -24.69
CA ARG A 178 6.11 -29.58 -24.26
C ARG A 178 5.64 -28.39 -23.43
N VAL A 179 6.32 -28.11 -22.32
CA VAL A 179 6.41 -26.75 -21.75
C VAL A 179 7.88 -26.39 -21.58
N SER A 180 8.31 -25.46 -22.42
CA SER A 180 9.59 -24.77 -22.32
C SER A 180 9.51 -23.76 -21.17
N LEU A 181 10.37 -23.88 -20.15
CA LEU A 181 10.61 -22.81 -19.19
C LEU A 181 11.99 -22.21 -19.43
N SER A 182 11.95 -21.04 -20.08
CA SER A 182 13.03 -20.08 -20.20
C SER A 182 13.44 -19.61 -18.81
N SER A 183 14.70 -19.89 -18.46
CA SER A 183 15.40 -19.34 -17.31
C SER A 183 15.68 -17.85 -17.55
N ARG A 184 14.92 -16.97 -16.87
CA ARG A 184 15.33 -15.57 -16.65
C ARG A 184 15.79 -15.42 -15.21
N SER A 185 17.10 -15.51 -15.04
CA SER A 185 17.83 -15.06 -13.87
C SER A 185 17.91 -13.54 -13.89
N CYS A 186 17.33 -12.88 -12.88
CA CYS A 186 17.66 -11.51 -12.52
C CYS A 186 18.74 -11.56 -11.42
N PRO A 187 19.89 -10.91 -11.57
CA PRO A 187 20.71 -10.52 -10.44
C PRO A 187 20.46 -9.05 -10.08
N THR A 188 20.21 -8.86 -8.79
CA THR A 188 20.08 -7.60 -8.09
C THR A 188 21.48 -7.02 -7.83
N ASN A 189 21.71 -5.81 -8.37
CA ASN A 189 22.40 -4.65 -7.79
C ASN A 189 23.74 -4.80 -7.04
N ALA A 190 24.79 -4.14 -7.55
CA ALA A 190 25.86 -3.59 -6.72
C ALA A 190 26.57 -2.39 -7.38
N SER A 191 26.70 -1.31 -6.60
CA SER A 191 27.84 -0.38 -6.58
C SER A 191 27.97 0.73 -7.64
N ARG A 192 27.31 1.86 -7.34
CA ARG A 192 27.92 3.20 -7.12
C ARG A 192 29.41 3.36 -7.51
N ALA A 193 29.69 4.10 -8.59
CA ALA A 193 30.93 4.87 -8.79
C ALA A 193 30.73 6.02 -9.81
N LEU A 194 30.95 7.25 -9.33
CA LEU A 194 31.54 8.43 -9.98
C LEU A 194 31.21 8.78 -11.45
N SER A 195 30.48 9.89 -11.61
CA SER A 195 30.37 10.69 -12.84
C SER A 195 31.71 11.34 -13.21
N PRO A 196 32.05 11.45 -14.51
CA PRO A 196 31.96 12.77 -15.13
C PRO A 196 31.58 12.72 -16.63
N SER A 197 30.65 13.57 -17.07
CA SER A 197 30.47 13.85 -18.50
C SER A 197 29.82 15.23 -18.68
N SER A 198 30.70 16.12 -19.11
CA SER A 198 30.51 17.36 -19.86
C SER A 198 29.35 17.33 -20.86
N ARG A 199 28.49 18.35 -20.79
CA ARG A 199 27.74 18.88 -21.94
C ARG A 199 27.81 20.41 -21.95
N PRO A 200 27.99 21.02 -23.14
CA PRO A 200 28.24 22.46 -23.29
C PRO A 200 26.96 23.30 -23.14
N PRO A 201 27.09 24.60 -22.82
CA PRO A 201 25.97 25.51 -22.65
C PRO A 201 25.38 25.96 -24.00
N LEU A 202 24.05 26.01 -24.07
CA LEU A 202 23.29 26.63 -25.15
C LEU A 202 23.41 28.16 -25.03
N LEU A 203 23.82 28.79 -26.12
CA LEU A 203 23.88 30.24 -26.30
C LEU A 203 22.46 30.82 -26.25
N ILE A 204 22.24 31.74 -25.31
CA ILE A 204 21.09 32.65 -25.27
C ILE A 204 21.52 33.93 -25.97
N THR A 205 20.84 34.27 -27.07
CA THR A 205 20.95 35.57 -27.73
C THR A 205 20.12 36.61 -26.98
N PRO A 206 20.68 37.76 -26.59
CA PRO A 206 19.87 38.91 -26.18
C PRO A 206 19.54 39.78 -27.40
N ALA A 207 18.25 40.01 -27.62
CA ALA A 207 17.73 41.04 -28.53
C ALA A 207 17.35 42.28 -27.70
N SER A 208 18.03 43.39 -27.95
CA SER A 208 17.69 44.80 -27.66
C SER A 208 18.75 45.59 -28.45
N VAL A 209 18.47 46.60 -29.27
CA VAL A 209 17.89 47.91 -28.93
C VAL A 209 17.40 48.57 -30.23
N SER A 210 16.25 49.24 -30.20
CA SER A 210 15.86 50.26 -31.19
C SER A 210 15.46 51.50 -30.41
N GLU A 211 16.32 52.52 -30.48
CA GLU A 211 16.00 53.90 -30.17
C GLU A 211 15.39 54.53 -31.42
N CYS A 212 14.22 55.15 -31.29
CA CYS A 212 13.74 56.19 -32.20
C CYS A 212 13.28 57.36 -31.35
N SER A 213 14.12 58.40 -31.30
CA SER A 213 13.75 59.76 -30.95
C SER A 213 13.26 60.47 -32.21
N GLY A 214 12.13 61.15 -32.09
CA GLY A 214 11.55 62.12 -33.01
C GLY A 214 10.53 62.94 -32.25
#